data_AF-A0A845AEB5-F1
#
_entry.id   AF-A0A845AEB5-F1
#
_cell.length_a   1.000
_cell.length_b   1.000
_cell.length_c   1.000
_cell.angle_alpha   90.00
_cell.angle_beta   90.00
_cell.angle_gamma   90.00
#
_symmetry.space_group_name_H-M   'P 1'
#
loop_
_entity.id
_entity.type
_entity.pdbx_description
1 polymer ?
#
loop_
_entity_poly.entity_id
_entity_poly.type
_entity_poly.pdbx_seq_one_letter_code
_entity_poly.pdbx_strand_id
1 'polypeptide(L)'
;MASVALQTRAKTCEELEGQTLHSLAMRILSRKHVLEAVGRTPRSLNSFEVKALVSDIAEASGGKRAAKKMIQGYTAAWAQSQGDEPGFAKTNEEKAFQAALLAWLEFHHAMLIGELIPYLVRYLKDNPAAAERSEFKHLLVDEYQDLNKAEQTAIAYLGDDAEICIVGDDDQSIYSFKCVRHGAENRPPA
;
A
#
# COMPACT_ATOMS: atom_id res chain seq x y z
N MET A 1 -5.44 2.90 -12.13
CA MET A 1 -4.67 3.69 -11.14
C MET A 1 -5.70 4.51 -10.41
N ALA A 2 -6.05 4.12 -9.18
CA ALA A 2 -7.01 4.88 -8.39
C ALA A 2 -6.42 6.24 -8.02
N SER A 3 -7.20 7.30 -8.20
CA SER A 3 -6.82 8.67 -7.86
C SER A 3 -7.28 8.95 -6.43
N VAL A 4 -6.40 9.49 -5.57
CA VAL A 4 -6.73 9.85 -4.19
C VAL A 4 -6.42 11.33 -3.99
N ALA A 5 -7.45 12.14 -3.77
CA ALA A 5 -7.26 13.55 -3.44
C ALA A 5 -7.08 13.71 -1.93
N LEU A 6 -5.94 14.26 -1.53
CA LEU A 6 -5.54 14.41 -0.13
C LEU A 6 -5.47 15.89 0.22
N GLN A 7 -6.00 16.28 1.38
CA GLN A 7 -6.00 17.68 1.79
C GLN A 7 -5.45 17.86 3.20
N THR A 8 -4.33 18.56 3.30
CA THR A 8 -3.81 19.08 4.56
C THR A 8 -4.15 20.56 4.68
N ARG A 9 -5.25 20.90 5.37
CA ARG A 9 -5.60 22.28 5.78
C ARG A 9 -5.92 23.29 4.66
N ALA A 10 -6.27 22.85 3.45
CA ALA A 10 -6.58 23.80 2.37
C ALA A 10 -7.81 24.66 2.70
N LYS A 11 -7.70 25.98 2.46
CA LYS A 11 -8.76 26.99 2.55
C LYS A 11 -9.30 27.39 1.17
N THR A 12 -8.55 27.09 0.11
CA THR A 12 -8.92 27.39 -1.29
C THR A 12 -8.76 26.15 -2.17
N CYS A 13 -9.44 26.11 -3.32
CA CYS A 13 -9.34 24.97 -4.27
C CYS A 13 -7.94 24.80 -4.87
N GLU A 14 -7.11 25.84 -4.87
CA GLU A 14 -5.73 25.80 -5.40
C GLU A 14 -4.77 25.04 -4.48
N GLU A 15 -5.16 24.80 -3.22
CA GLU A 15 -4.37 24.09 -2.20
C GLU A 15 -4.72 22.58 -2.12
N LEU A 16 -5.54 22.06 -3.05
CA LEU A 16 -5.89 20.65 -3.15
C LEU A 16 -4.75 19.84 -3.79
N GLU A 17 -4.25 18.83 -3.09
CA GLU A 17 -3.22 17.92 -3.61
C GLU A 17 -3.83 16.60 -4.10
N GLY A 18 -4.07 16.51 -5.42
CA GLY A 18 -4.44 15.25 -6.08
C GLY A 18 -3.23 14.37 -6.33
N GLN A 19 -3.21 13.14 -5.81
CA GLN A 19 -2.10 12.19 -6.04
C GLN A 19 -2.59 10.74 -6.07
N THR A 20 -1.78 9.81 -6.58
CA THR A 20 -2.13 8.39 -6.44
C THR A 20 -1.74 7.89 -5.05
N LEU A 21 -2.42 6.86 -4.54
CA LEU A 21 -2.06 6.26 -3.25
C LEU A 21 -0.62 5.72 -3.24
N HIS A 22 -0.12 5.25 -4.38
CA HIS A 22 1.26 4.78 -4.52
C HIS A 22 2.27 5.93 -4.40
N SER A 23 1.98 7.08 -5.03
CA SER A 23 2.82 8.29 -4.89
C SER A 23 2.85 8.77 -3.44
N LEU A 24 1.71 8.76 -2.76
CA LEU A 24 1.63 9.09 -1.34
C LEU A 24 2.45 8.12 -0.49
N ALA A 25 2.30 6.81 -0.70
CA ALA A 25 3.03 5.80 0.05
C ALA A 25 4.53 5.93 -0.14
N MET A 26 5.00 6.16 -1.38
CA MET A 26 6.40 6.48 -1.66
C MET A 26 6.88 7.70 -0.87
N ARG A 27 6.10 8.80 -0.88
CA ARG A 27 6.43 10.03 -0.15
C ARG A 27 6.54 9.80 1.35
N ILE A 28 5.60 9.07 1.95
CA ILE A 28 5.59 8.76 3.38
C ILE A 28 6.76 7.84 3.73
N LEU A 29 6.90 6.72 3.02
CA LEU A 29 7.97 5.75 3.28
C LEU A 29 9.36 6.34 3.09
N SER A 30 9.52 7.37 2.25
CA SER A 30 10.80 8.04 2.02
C SER A 30 11.20 9.03 3.13
N ARG A 31 10.32 9.31 4.10
CA ARG A 31 10.65 10.18 5.24
C ARG A 31 11.67 9.49 6.13
N LYS A 32 12.66 10.24 6.62
CA LYS A 32 13.79 9.68 7.38
C LYS A 32 13.35 8.80 8.57
N HIS A 33 12.40 9.27 9.38
CA HIS A 33 11.91 8.50 10.55
C HIS A 33 11.15 7.23 10.15
N VAL A 34 10.45 7.26 9.01
CA VAL A 34 9.73 6.09 8.48
C VAL A 34 10.71 5.08 7.90
N LEU A 35 11.73 5.54 7.17
CA LEU A 35 12.82 4.70 6.66
C LEU A 35 13.53 3.95 7.80
N GLU A 36 13.83 4.65 8.89
CA GLU A 36 14.47 4.07 10.07
C GLU A 36 13.57 3.02 10.75
N ALA A 37 12.24 3.22 10.76
CA ALA A 37 11.28 2.27 11.33
C ALA A 37 11.06 1.04 10.44
N VAL A 38 10.98 1.23 9.12
CA VAL A 38 10.68 0.16 8.15
C VAL A 38 11.92 -0.65 7.77
N GLY A 39 13.10 -0.01 7.79
CA GLY A 39 14.37 -0.66 7.46
C GLY A 39 14.53 -1.04 5.98
N ARG A 40 13.65 -0.56 5.10
CA ARG A 40 13.68 -0.87 3.65
C ARG A 40 13.51 0.39 2.82
N THR A 41 14.38 0.58 1.84
CA THR A 41 14.33 1.74 0.95
C THR A 41 13.17 1.61 -0.04
N PRO A 42 12.21 2.56 -0.08
CA PRO A 42 11.10 2.57 -1.01
C PRO A 42 11.62 3.07 -2.35
N ARG A 43 12.26 2.19 -3.12
CA ARG A 43 12.69 2.47 -4.49
C ARG A 43 12.02 1.48 -5.42
N SER A 44 10.98 1.96 -6.12
CA SER A 44 10.28 1.14 -7.11
C SER A 44 11.19 0.78 -8.27
N LEU A 45 11.20 -0.49 -8.65
CA LEU A 45 11.91 -0.96 -9.85
C LEU A 45 11.30 -0.39 -11.13
N ASN A 46 12.16 0.00 -12.07
CA ASN A 46 11.73 0.35 -13.43
C ASN A 46 11.53 -0.91 -14.31
N SER A 47 10.98 -0.72 -15.51
CA SER A 47 10.66 -1.85 -16.41
C SER A 47 11.87 -2.62 -16.93
N PHE A 48 13.07 -2.02 -16.95
CA PHE A 48 14.32 -2.69 -17.33
C PHE A 48 14.86 -3.52 -16.16
N GLU A 49 14.86 -2.97 -14.96
CA GLU A 49 15.29 -3.68 -13.75
C GLU A 49 14.38 -4.89 -13.45
N VAL A 50 13.07 -4.76 -13.68
CA VAL A 50 12.14 -5.91 -13.56
C VAL A 50 12.53 -7.03 -14.54
N LYS A 51 12.99 -6.70 -15.76
CA LYS A 51 13.46 -7.72 -16.72
C LYS A 51 14.77 -8.38 -16.28
N ALA A 52 15.66 -7.62 -15.64
CA ALA A 52 16.89 -8.14 -15.05
C ALA A 52 16.56 -9.10 -13.89
N LEU A 53 15.75 -8.64 -12.92
CA LEU A 53 15.22 -9.45 -11.82
C LEU A 53 14.65 -10.79 -12.31
N VAL A 54 13.74 -10.75 -13.28
CA VAL A 54 13.12 -11.95 -13.86
C VAL A 54 14.14 -12.90 -14.48
N SER A 55 15.21 -12.36 -15.06
CA SER A 55 16.26 -13.18 -15.68
C SER A 55 17.17 -13.81 -14.63
N ASP A 56 17.48 -13.08 -13.56
CA ASP A 56 18.37 -13.54 -12.49
C ASP A 56 17.70 -14.60 -11.61
N ILE A 57 16.41 -14.46 -11.30
CA ILE A 57 15.67 -15.45 -10.49
C ILE A 57 15.08 -16.59 -11.32
N ALA A 58 15.31 -16.60 -12.64
CA ALA A 58 14.69 -17.56 -13.55
C ALA A 58 15.05 -19.01 -13.19
N GLU A 59 16.31 -19.28 -12.83
CA GLU A 59 16.77 -20.62 -12.48
C GLU A 59 16.06 -21.15 -11.22
N ALA A 60 15.95 -20.33 -10.19
CA ALA A 60 15.23 -20.64 -8.95
C ALA A 60 13.72 -20.86 -9.15
N SER A 61 13.15 -20.31 -10.25
CA SER A 61 11.71 -20.33 -10.52
C SER A 61 11.28 -21.37 -11.56
N GLY A 62 12.21 -22.13 -12.15
CA GLY A 62 11.90 -23.03 -13.27
C GLY A 62 11.69 -22.31 -14.62
N GLY A 63 12.27 -21.11 -14.79
CA GLY A 63 12.34 -20.34 -16.03
C GLY A 63 11.67 -18.96 -15.95
N LYS A 64 11.95 -18.10 -16.95
CA LYS A 64 11.49 -16.68 -16.99
C LYS A 64 9.96 -16.53 -16.94
N ARG A 65 9.22 -17.45 -17.58
CA ARG A 65 7.74 -17.41 -17.57
C ARG A 65 7.17 -17.74 -16.20
N ALA A 66 7.75 -18.73 -15.53
CA ALA A 66 7.36 -19.13 -14.19
C ALA A 66 7.72 -18.03 -13.17
N ALA A 67 8.92 -17.45 -13.26
CA ALA A 67 9.32 -16.30 -12.44
C ALA A 67 8.33 -15.13 -12.53
N LYS A 68 7.90 -14.75 -13.74
CA LYS A 68 6.88 -13.70 -13.92
C LYS A 68 5.55 -14.06 -13.23
N LYS A 69 5.10 -15.31 -13.37
CA LYS A 69 3.87 -15.79 -12.75
C LYS A 69 3.98 -15.79 -11.21
N MET A 70 5.13 -16.18 -10.68
CA MET A 70 5.39 -16.16 -9.23
C MET A 70 5.48 -14.74 -8.69
N ILE A 71 6.12 -13.79 -9.40
CA ILE A 71 6.12 -12.36 -9.01
C ILE A 71 4.68 -11.81 -9.00
N GLN A 72 3.87 -12.14 -10.00
CA GLN A 72 2.47 -11.73 -10.05
C GLN A 72 1.67 -12.30 -8.88
N GLY A 73 1.84 -13.60 -8.58
CA GLY A 73 1.20 -14.24 -7.43
C GLY A 73 1.65 -13.64 -6.09
N TYR A 74 2.95 -13.38 -5.93
CA TYR A 74 3.50 -12.71 -4.76
C TYR A 74 2.89 -11.33 -4.58
N THR A 75 2.85 -10.52 -5.64
CA THR A 75 2.27 -9.17 -5.64
C THR A 75 0.78 -9.20 -5.32
N ALA A 76 0.03 -10.16 -5.88
CA ALA A 76 -1.40 -10.32 -5.59
C ALA A 76 -1.65 -10.71 -4.12
N ALA A 77 -0.80 -11.56 -3.54
CA ALA A 77 -0.88 -11.92 -2.13
C ALA A 77 -0.59 -10.71 -1.23
N TRP A 78 0.39 -9.88 -1.59
CA TRP A 78 0.68 -8.61 -0.92
C TRP A 78 -0.50 -7.62 -1.01
N ALA A 79 -1.14 -7.49 -2.17
CA ALA A 79 -2.31 -6.62 -2.34
C ALA A 79 -3.52 -7.01 -1.46
N GLN A 80 -3.59 -8.28 -1.03
CA GLN A 80 -4.61 -8.76 -0.10
C GLN A 80 -4.19 -8.64 1.37
N SER A 81 -2.91 -8.35 1.65
CA SER A 81 -2.38 -8.24 3.01
C SER A 81 -2.79 -6.93 3.68
N GLN A 82 -3.07 -6.99 5.00
CA GLN A 82 -3.33 -5.83 5.84
C GLN A 82 -2.10 -5.45 6.68
N GLY A 83 -0.92 -5.49 6.06
CA GLY A 83 0.37 -5.18 6.70
C GLY A 83 1.04 -6.38 7.39
N ASP A 84 0.48 -7.58 7.26
CA ASP A 84 1.08 -8.82 7.73
C ASP A 84 1.87 -9.51 6.60
N GLU A 85 2.73 -10.47 6.94
CA GLU A 85 3.39 -11.29 5.93
C GLU A 85 2.35 -12.05 5.10
N PRO A 86 2.28 -11.85 3.78
CA PRO A 86 1.32 -12.54 2.94
C PRO A 86 1.64 -14.03 2.89
N GLY A 87 0.60 -14.87 3.03
CA GLY A 87 0.70 -16.33 2.97
C GLY A 87 0.95 -16.89 1.56
N PHE A 88 1.88 -16.28 0.80
CA PHE A 88 2.21 -16.67 -0.56
C PHE A 88 2.99 -18.00 -0.60
N ALA A 89 4.07 -18.14 0.17
CA ALA A 89 4.97 -19.27 0.04
C ALA A 89 4.53 -20.50 0.84
N LYS A 90 3.66 -21.32 0.24
CA LYS A 90 3.15 -22.56 0.84
C LYS A 90 3.99 -23.76 0.43
N THR A 91 4.41 -23.80 -0.83
CA THR A 91 5.25 -24.86 -1.39
C THR A 91 6.75 -24.55 -1.21
N ASN A 92 7.60 -25.58 -1.27
CA ASN A 92 9.06 -25.41 -1.19
C ASN A 92 9.60 -24.58 -2.35
N GLU A 93 8.99 -24.68 -3.53
CA GLU A 93 9.34 -23.91 -4.72
C GLU A 93 9.02 -22.41 -4.53
N GLU A 94 7.83 -22.08 -4.01
CA GLU A 94 7.47 -20.69 -3.71
C GLU A 94 8.34 -20.08 -2.61
N LYS A 95 8.76 -20.87 -1.61
CA LYS A 95 9.70 -20.43 -0.58
C LYS A 95 11.08 -20.12 -1.16
N ALA A 96 11.60 -21.00 -2.02
CA ALA A 96 12.87 -20.78 -2.70
C ALA A 96 12.81 -19.54 -3.61
N PHE A 97 11.73 -19.38 -4.35
CA PHE A 97 11.46 -18.18 -5.14
C PHE A 97 11.40 -16.92 -4.28
N GLN A 98 10.65 -16.94 -3.17
CA GLN A 98 10.50 -15.78 -2.29
C GLN A 98 11.86 -15.39 -1.68
N ALA A 99 12.66 -16.37 -1.25
CA ALA A 99 14.00 -16.11 -0.74
C ALA A 99 14.91 -15.47 -1.80
N ALA A 100 14.91 -16.00 -3.03
CA ALA A 100 15.68 -15.43 -4.14
C ALA A 100 15.22 -14.02 -4.52
N LEU A 101 13.91 -13.78 -4.56
CA LEU A 101 13.31 -12.47 -4.83
C LEU A 101 13.72 -11.44 -3.77
N LEU A 102 13.56 -11.78 -2.49
CA LEU A 102 13.90 -10.88 -1.38
C LEU A 102 15.40 -10.58 -1.35
N ALA A 103 16.26 -11.59 -1.52
CA ALA A 103 17.70 -11.40 -1.58
C ALA A 103 18.11 -10.47 -2.74
N TRP A 104 17.50 -10.63 -3.92
CA TRP A 104 17.76 -9.75 -5.06
C TRP A 104 17.32 -8.31 -4.78
N LEU A 105 16.12 -8.13 -4.20
CA LEU A 105 15.58 -6.80 -3.88
C LEU A 105 16.41 -6.09 -2.80
N GLU A 106 16.84 -6.81 -1.77
CA GLU A 106 17.69 -6.29 -0.70
C GLU A 106 19.05 -5.85 -1.25
N PHE A 107 19.71 -6.70 -2.05
CA PHE A 107 21.00 -6.39 -2.66
C PHE A 107 20.95 -5.13 -3.54
N HIS A 108 19.85 -4.92 -4.27
CA HIS A 108 19.68 -3.75 -5.14
C HIS A 108 19.04 -2.54 -4.44
N HIS A 109 18.79 -2.61 -3.12
CA HIS A 109 18.06 -1.59 -2.36
C HIS A 109 16.77 -1.16 -3.07
N ALA A 110 15.95 -2.15 -3.43
CA ALA A 110 14.78 -1.98 -4.27
C ALA A 110 13.51 -2.60 -3.67
N MET A 111 12.38 -2.17 -4.20
CA MET A 111 11.06 -2.66 -3.81
C MET A 111 10.18 -2.85 -5.05
N LEU A 112 9.30 -3.85 -5.01
CA LEU A 112 8.24 -3.96 -6.00
C LEU A 112 7.17 -2.90 -5.72
N ILE A 113 6.55 -2.37 -6.78
CA ILE A 113 5.46 -1.39 -6.64
C ILE A 113 4.33 -1.91 -5.73
N GLY A 114 4.00 -3.20 -5.83
CA GLY A 114 2.95 -3.83 -5.04
C GLY A 114 3.30 -4.10 -3.58
N GLU A 115 4.56 -3.91 -3.17
CA GLU A 115 4.96 -3.99 -1.77
C GLU A 115 4.76 -2.63 -1.05
N LEU A 116 4.73 -1.51 -1.79
CA LEU A 116 4.68 -0.17 -1.18
C LEU A 116 3.50 0.03 -0.23
N ILE A 117 2.29 -0.28 -0.69
CA ILE A 117 1.08 -0.06 0.10
C ILE A 117 1.07 -0.95 1.35
N PRO A 118 1.29 -2.28 1.26
CA PRO A 118 1.37 -3.10 2.46
C PRO A 118 2.46 -2.71 3.45
N TYR A 119 3.62 -2.23 2.99
CA TYR A 119 4.66 -1.70 3.88
C TYR A 119 4.21 -0.43 4.61
N LEU A 120 3.49 0.46 3.91
CA LEU A 120 2.84 1.61 4.55
C LEU A 120 1.81 1.16 5.60
N VAL A 121 0.96 0.19 5.26
CA VAL A 121 -0.05 -0.36 6.19
C VAL A 121 0.62 -0.94 7.43
N ARG A 122 1.71 -1.70 7.27
CA ARG A 122 2.50 -2.24 8.37
C ARG A 122 3.07 -1.13 9.25
N TYR A 123 3.71 -0.11 8.66
CA TYR A 123 4.23 1.02 9.41
C TYR A 123 3.14 1.72 10.24
N LEU A 124 1.98 2.01 9.64
CA LEU A 124 0.88 2.69 10.34
C LEU A 124 0.25 1.82 11.43
N LYS A 125 0.15 0.50 11.21
CA LYS A 125 -0.32 -0.49 12.18
C LYS A 125 0.62 -0.56 13.40
N ASP A 126 1.92 -0.64 13.16
CA ASP A 126 2.94 -0.77 14.20
C ASP A 126 3.18 0.56 14.94
N ASN A 127 2.77 1.69 14.35
CA ASN A 127 2.95 3.03 14.91
C ASN A 127 1.60 3.78 15.00
N PRO A 128 0.72 3.42 15.95
CA PRO A 128 -0.61 4.04 16.06
C PRO A 128 -0.56 5.54 16.38
N ALA A 129 0.55 6.05 16.94
CA ALA A 129 0.79 7.46 17.22
C ALA A 129 1.56 8.20 16.10
N ALA A 130 1.75 7.56 14.94
CA ALA A 130 2.42 8.17 13.80
C ALA A 130 1.68 9.44 13.33
N ALA A 131 2.43 10.53 13.13
CA ALA A 131 1.87 11.81 12.69
C ALA A 131 1.19 11.71 11.31
N GLU A 132 1.59 10.72 10.50
CA GLU A 132 0.97 10.40 9.21
C GLU A 132 -0.53 10.08 9.32
N ARG A 133 -1.00 9.52 10.44
CA ARG A 133 -2.41 9.15 10.65
C ARG A 133 -3.33 10.35 10.88
N SER A 134 -2.75 11.45 11.33
CA SER A 134 -3.44 12.72 11.60
C SER A 134 -2.98 13.85 10.66
N GLU A 135 -2.25 13.53 9.60
CA GLU A 135 -1.69 14.52 8.66
C GLU A 135 -2.81 15.18 7.86
N PHE A 136 -3.84 14.42 7.50
CA PHE A 136 -4.96 14.86 6.66
C PHE A 136 -6.15 15.28 7.51
N LYS A 137 -6.74 16.43 7.15
CA LYS A 137 -8.01 16.88 7.75
C LYS A 137 -9.21 16.40 6.95
N HIS A 138 -9.06 16.41 5.63
CA HIS A 138 -10.09 15.94 4.70
C HIS A 138 -9.43 14.98 3.71
N LEU A 139 -10.12 13.88 3.44
CA LEU A 139 -9.65 12.81 2.59
C LEU A 139 -10.72 12.50 1.55
N LEU A 140 -10.44 12.78 0.27
CA LEU A 140 -11.35 12.48 -0.83
C LEU A 140 -10.80 11.29 -1.62
N VAL A 141 -11.51 10.17 -1.58
CA VAL A 141 -11.12 8.96 -2.30
C VAL A 141 -12.06 8.76 -3.47
N ASP A 142 -11.50 8.70 -4.67
CA ASP A 142 -12.22 8.40 -5.90
C ASP A 142 -12.01 6.93 -6.30
N GLU A 143 -12.96 6.36 -7.04
CA GLU A 143 -12.93 4.97 -7.51
C GLU A 143 -12.66 3.95 -6.39
N TYR A 144 -13.29 4.13 -5.22
CA TYR A 144 -13.02 3.31 -4.03
C TYR A 144 -13.24 1.80 -4.25
N GLN A 145 -14.18 1.45 -5.13
CA GLN A 145 -14.50 0.07 -5.47
C GLN A 145 -13.36 -0.68 -6.17
N ASP A 146 -12.45 0.05 -6.83
CA ASP A 146 -11.30 -0.53 -7.53
C ASP A 146 -10.12 -0.81 -6.58
N LEU A 147 -10.20 -0.35 -5.33
CA LEU A 147 -9.12 -0.49 -4.36
C LEU A 147 -9.04 -1.91 -3.81
N ASN A 148 -7.82 -2.44 -3.73
CA ASN A 148 -7.57 -3.69 -3.05
C ASN A 148 -7.60 -3.53 -1.52
N LYS A 149 -7.56 -4.66 -0.80
CA LYS A 149 -7.68 -4.68 0.66
C LYS A 149 -6.55 -3.92 1.37
N ALA A 150 -5.32 -3.98 0.85
CA ALA A 150 -4.20 -3.22 1.41
C ALA A 150 -4.41 -1.71 1.23
N GLU A 151 -4.85 -1.27 0.05
CA GLU A 151 -5.13 0.14 -0.27
C GLU A 151 -6.26 0.71 0.60
N GLN A 152 -7.36 -0.02 0.74
CA GLN A 152 -8.45 0.35 1.64
C GLN A 152 -7.98 0.47 3.10
N THR A 153 -7.14 -0.46 3.55
CA THR A 153 -6.58 -0.44 4.93
C THR A 153 -5.65 0.76 5.12
N ALA A 154 -4.83 1.11 4.12
CA ALA A 154 -3.97 2.28 4.19
C ALA A 154 -4.78 3.58 4.33
N ILE A 155 -5.85 3.72 3.53
CA ILE A 155 -6.78 4.86 3.60
C ILE A 155 -7.43 4.94 4.98
N ALA A 156 -7.89 3.81 5.52
CA ALA A 156 -8.48 3.78 6.86
C ALA A 156 -7.50 4.28 7.94
N TYR A 157 -6.22 3.91 7.86
CA TYR A 157 -5.23 4.38 8.82
C TYR A 157 -4.83 5.85 8.64
N LEU A 158 -4.76 6.33 7.39
CA LEU A 158 -4.44 7.74 7.09
C LEU A 158 -5.60 8.69 7.35
N GLY A 159 -6.82 8.16 7.39
CA GLY A 159 -8.05 8.91 7.64
C GLY A 159 -8.62 8.76 9.05
N ASP A 160 -7.85 8.20 10.00
CA ASP A 160 -8.32 7.94 11.38
C ASP A 160 -8.84 9.21 12.06
N ASP A 161 -8.17 10.35 11.80
CA ASP A 161 -8.54 11.68 12.32
C ASP A 161 -9.08 12.63 11.22
N ALA A 162 -9.40 12.12 10.03
CA ALA A 162 -9.83 12.93 8.89
C ALA A 162 -11.34 12.81 8.63
N GLU A 163 -11.93 13.87 8.08
CA GLU A 163 -13.24 13.76 7.42
C GLU A 163 -13.07 13.12 6.05
N ILE A 164 -13.53 11.87 5.92
CA ILE A 164 -13.38 11.10 4.68
C ILE A 164 -14.64 11.22 3.82
N CYS A 165 -14.45 11.60 2.55
CA CYS A 165 -15.44 11.50 1.50
C CYS A 165 -15.00 10.41 0.53
N ILE A 166 -15.85 9.40 0.35
CA ILE A 166 -15.58 8.27 -0.53
C ILE A 166 -16.56 8.37 -1.70
N VAL A 167 -16.03 8.36 -2.92
CA VAL A 167 -16.76 8.35 -4.17
C VAL A 167 -16.47 7.04 -4.89
N GLY A 168 -17.54 6.42 -5.39
CA GLY A 168 -17.48 5.16 -6.13
C GLY A 168 -18.86 4.81 -6.67
N ASP A 169 -18.89 3.95 -7.68
CA ASP A 169 -20.13 3.48 -8.31
C ASP A 169 -20.55 2.13 -7.70
N ASP A 170 -21.68 2.14 -7.00
CA ASP A 170 -22.34 0.95 -6.45
C ASP A 170 -22.61 -0.11 -7.52
N ASP A 171 -23.06 0.31 -8.71
CA ASP A 171 -23.51 -0.56 -9.79
C ASP A 171 -22.35 -1.24 -10.55
N GLN A 172 -21.11 -0.80 -10.31
CA GLN A 172 -19.89 -1.42 -10.83
C GLN A 172 -19.01 -2.08 -9.76
N SER A 173 -19.45 -2.06 -8.51
CA SER A 173 -18.73 -2.65 -7.39
C SER A 173 -19.24 -4.06 -7.06
N ILE A 174 -18.34 -5.05 -6.97
CA ILE A 174 -18.70 -6.43 -6.61
C ILE A 174 -18.79 -6.63 -5.08
N TYR A 175 -18.64 -5.57 -4.27
CA TYR A 175 -18.71 -5.62 -2.80
C TYR A 175 -19.29 -4.34 -2.20
N SER A 176 -20.35 -4.51 -1.41
CA SER A 176 -21.29 -3.49 -0.91
C SER A 176 -20.79 -2.58 0.24
N PHE A 177 -21.41 -1.41 0.36
CA PHE A 177 -20.96 -0.19 1.06
C PHE A 177 -21.32 -0.15 2.55
N LYS A 178 -20.50 0.58 3.34
CA LYS A 178 -20.86 1.20 4.62
C LYS A 178 -20.17 2.55 4.77
N CYS A 179 -20.96 3.60 5.03
CA CYS A 179 -20.46 4.88 5.53
C CYS A 179 -20.23 4.75 7.04
N VAL A 180 -18.98 4.87 7.50
CA VAL A 180 -18.63 4.82 8.93
C VAL A 180 -18.16 6.19 9.37
N ARG A 181 -18.88 6.80 10.32
CA ARG A 181 -18.39 7.92 11.12
C ARG A 181 -17.62 7.34 12.32
N HIS A 182 -16.31 7.52 12.37
CA HIS A 182 -15.57 7.35 13.63
C HIS A 182 -15.62 8.67 14.39
N GLY A 183 -16.54 8.73 15.34
CA GLY A 183 -16.73 9.88 16.24
C GLY A 183 -17.55 9.41 17.44
N ALA A 184 -16.92 8.71 18.37
CA ALA A 184 -17.52 8.37 19.65
C ALA A 184 -17.53 9.64 20.52
N GLU A 185 -18.63 10.38 20.45
CA GLU A 185 -19.02 11.37 21.45
C GLU A 185 -19.35 10.63 22.75
N ASN A 186 -18.38 10.55 23.67
CA ASN A 186 -18.63 10.22 25.07
C ASN A 186 -18.99 11.51 25.81
N ARG A 187 -20.28 11.82 25.92
CA ARG A 187 -20.81 12.72 26.94
C ARG A 187 -22.06 12.07 27.56
N PRO A 188 -22.09 11.81 28.89
CA PRO A 188 -23.31 11.46 29.57
C PRO A 188 -24.09 12.74 29.93
N PRO A 189 -25.42 12.73 29.76
CA PRO A 189 -26.31 13.27 30.80
C PRO A 189 -27.59 12.41 30.94
N ALA A 190 -28.29 12.32 32.07
CA ALA A 190 -28.21 12.93 33.39
C ALA A 190 -28.77 11.94 34.43
#